data_AF-A0A1D2R1D2-F1
#
_entry.id   AF-A0A1D2R1D2-F1
#
_cell.length_a   1.000
_cell.length_b   1.000
_cell.length_c   1.000
_cell.angle_alpha   90.00
_cell.angle_beta   90.00
_cell.angle_gamma   90.00
#
_symmetry.space_group_name_H-M   'P 1'
#
loop_
_entity.id
_entity.type
_entity.pdbx_description
1 polymer ?
#
loop_
_entity_poly.entity_id
_entity_poly.type
_entity_poly.pdbx_seq_one_letter_code
_entity_poly.pdbx_strand_id
1 'polypeptide(L)'
;MAKITNEIKEIEFWEHETLENIYFTIYQDLNKMIEGLNSKDKIKDDWINAFNRVDKKRQNSDFARGAERIYFWLFSQFGKPNSSPIGADMFFETHRAFVHIDIKTAKLDNPSDYKGKIPISENQTSYSSKKKRFNTNLPVYYNEGKKNQKLCLTYVINIVYHEEGDNFKIKAIYLIAIPNGALYSVYGDDVIGQGKVKGKSFRFVYKNNPHFELIKGKPYRVKRIFLDEDIKEKDIIGFEL
;
A
#
# COMPACT_ATOMS: atom_id res chain seq x y z
N MET A 1 -23.28 17.96 -6.66
CA MET A 1 -22.51 16.74 -6.96
C MET A 1 -21.66 17.01 -8.19
N ALA A 2 -20.36 16.73 -8.15
CA ALA A 2 -19.53 16.85 -9.36
C ALA A 2 -19.99 15.83 -10.40
N LYS A 3 -19.98 16.20 -11.68
CA LYS A 3 -20.40 15.31 -12.77
C LYS A 3 -19.32 14.24 -12.96
N ILE A 4 -19.65 12.98 -12.69
CA ILE A 4 -18.75 11.85 -12.99
C ILE A 4 -18.56 11.79 -14.50
N THR A 5 -17.32 11.97 -14.96
CA THR A 5 -16.94 11.92 -16.37
C THR A 5 -16.53 10.50 -16.76
N ASN A 6 -16.43 10.23 -18.07
CA ASN A 6 -15.88 8.96 -18.55
C ASN A 6 -14.40 8.80 -18.15
N GLU A 7 -13.66 9.90 -18.09
CA GLU A 7 -12.27 9.93 -17.62
C GLU A 7 -12.16 9.43 -16.17
N ILE A 8 -13.01 9.93 -15.26
CA ILE A 8 -13.04 9.49 -13.87
C ILE A 8 -13.32 7.99 -13.73
N LYS A 9 -14.22 7.44 -14.56
CA LYS A 9 -14.48 6.00 -14.61
C LYS A 9 -13.28 5.21 -15.12
N GLU A 10 -12.59 5.73 -16.14
CA GLU A 10 -11.41 5.08 -16.70
C GLU A 10 -10.24 5.05 -15.71
N ILE A 11 -10.02 6.12 -14.94
CA ILE A 11 -8.99 6.16 -13.88
C ILE A 11 -9.22 5.03 -12.89
N GLU A 12 -10.45 4.91 -12.37
CA GLU A 12 -10.76 3.88 -11.39
C GLU A 12 -10.70 2.47 -11.97
N PHE A 13 -11.12 2.29 -13.23
CA PHE A 13 -10.94 1.04 -13.95
C PHE A 13 -9.46 0.62 -13.99
N TRP A 14 -8.54 1.53 -14.33
CA TRP A 14 -7.11 1.21 -14.36
C TRP A 14 -6.49 1.00 -12.99
N GLU A 15 -7.03 1.61 -11.93
CA GLU A 15 -6.65 1.26 -10.55
C GLU A 15 -7.02 -0.19 -10.20
N HIS A 16 -8.22 -0.62 -10.58
CA HIS A 16 -8.67 -1.98 -10.35
C HIS A 16 -7.86 -2.99 -11.17
N GLU A 17 -7.70 -2.78 -12.48
CA GLU A 17 -6.94 -3.71 -13.32
C GLU A 17 -5.48 -3.84 -12.87
N THR A 18 -4.87 -2.74 -12.42
CA THR A 18 -3.51 -2.78 -11.90
C THR A 18 -3.45 -3.45 -10.52
N LEU A 19 -4.46 -3.27 -9.66
CA LEU A 19 -4.59 -4.01 -8.40
C LEU A 19 -4.65 -5.52 -8.65
N GLU A 20 -5.50 -5.97 -9.59
CA GLU A 20 -5.62 -7.38 -9.96
C GLU A 20 -4.29 -7.93 -10.50
N ASN A 21 -3.59 -7.16 -11.34
CA ASN A 21 -2.29 -7.58 -11.87
C ASN A 21 -1.24 -7.73 -10.76
N ILE A 22 -1.14 -6.77 -9.85
CA ILE A 22 -0.21 -6.85 -8.70
C ILE A 22 -0.57 -8.07 -7.84
N TYR A 23 -1.85 -8.25 -7.54
CA TYR A 23 -2.34 -9.37 -6.75
C TYR A 23 -1.98 -10.71 -7.41
N PHE A 24 -2.26 -10.84 -8.71
CA PHE A 24 -1.93 -12.03 -9.48
C PHE A 24 -0.44 -12.35 -9.48
N THR A 25 0.43 -11.35 -9.70
CA THR A 25 1.89 -11.51 -9.63
C THR A 25 2.34 -12.05 -8.27
N ILE A 26 1.81 -11.51 -7.17
CA ILE A 26 2.14 -12.00 -5.83
C ILE A 26 1.58 -13.41 -5.61
N TYR A 27 0.33 -13.64 -5.99
CA TYR A 27 -0.40 -14.87 -5.68
C TYR A 27 0.19 -16.09 -6.40
N GLN A 28 0.68 -15.92 -7.63
CA GLN A 28 1.38 -16.99 -8.36
C GLN A 28 2.66 -17.46 -7.64
N ASP A 29 3.34 -16.55 -6.96
CA ASP A 29 4.59 -16.79 -6.23
C ASP A 29 4.37 -16.74 -4.70
N LEU A 30 3.18 -17.09 -4.20
CA LEU A 30 2.82 -16.92 -2.78
C LEU A 30 3.77 -17.67 -1.84
N ASN A 31 4.07 -18.94 -2.13
CA ASN A 31 5.00 -19.74 -1.31
C ASN A 31 6.40 -19.12 -1.31
N LYS A 32 6.86 -18.70 -2.49
CA LYS A 32 8.15 -18.07 -2.68
C LYS A 32 8.25 -16.72 -1.95
N MET A 33 7.16 -15.95 -1.89
CA MET A 33 7.06 -14.73 -1.08
C MET A 33 7.18 -15.05 0.42
N ILE A 34 6.40 -16.01 0.93
CA ILE A 34 6.44 -16.39 2.35
C ILE A 34 7.82 -16.94 2.75
N GLU A 35 8.40 -17.83 1.94
CA GLU A 35 9.75 -18.34 2.13
C GLU A 35 10.80 -17.22 2.10
N GLY A 36 10.68 -16.28 1.17
CA GLY A 36 11.53 -15.10 1.08
C GLY A 36 11.47 -14.25 2.34
N LEU A 37 10.27 -13.96 2.85
CA LEU A 37 10.08 -13.18 4.08
C LEU A 37 10.61 -13.91 5.34
N ASN A 38 10.57 -15.25 5.35
CA ASN A 38 11.09 -16.07 6.43
C ASN A 38 12.59 -16.41 6.29
N SER A 39 13.21 -16.08 5.15
CA SER A 39 14.63 -16.40 4.89
C SER A 39 15.60 -15.79 5.91
N LYS A 40 15.24 -14.65 6.51
CA LYS A 40 15.98 -13.98 7.60
C LYS A 40 16.20 -14.88 8.82
N ASP A 41 15.31 -15.83 9.07
CA ASP A 41 15.33 -16.68 10.26
C ASP A 41 16.47 -17.71 10.19
N LYS A 42 16.94 -18.03 8.96
CA LYS A 42 18.07 -18.94 8.72
C LYS A 42 19.42 -18.39 9.19
N ILE A 43 19.54 -17.07 9.32
CA ILE A 43 20.77 -16.35 9.70
C ILE A 43 20.52 -15.44 10.93
N LYS A 44 19.54 -15.80 11.75
CA LYS A 44 19.05 -14.97 12.87
C LYS A 44 20.15 -14.58 13.84
N ASP A 45 21.01 -15.52 14.19
CA ASP A 45 22.07 -15.34 15.18
C ASP A 45 23.05 -14.22 14.78
N ASP A 46 23.20 -13.95 13.48
CA ASP A 46 24.09 -12.92 12.95
C ASP A 46 23.53 -11.49 13.10
N TRP A 47 22.20 -11.31 13.10
CA TRP A 47 21.58 -9.98 13.04
C TRP A 47 20.74 -9.60 14.26
N ILE A 48 20.20 -10.57 15.01
CA ILE A 48 19.21 -10.30 16.08
C ILE A 48 19.76 -9.37 17.17
N ASN A 49 21.02 -9.55 17.55
CA ASN A 49 21.68 -8.73 18.55
C ASN A 49 21.86 -7.28 18.09
N ALA A 50 22.13 -7.05 16.80
CA ALA A 50 22.22 -5.71 16.25
C ALA A 50 20.83 -5.05 16.19
N PHE A 51 19.81 -5.83 15.81
CA PHE A 51 18.42 -5.38 15.74
C PHE A 51 17.84 -5.03 17.13
N ASN A 52 18.17 -5.81 18.16
CA ASN A 52 17.70 -5.56 19.53
C ASN A 52 18.38 -4.36 20.22
N ARG A 53 19.50 -3.87 19.69
CA ARG A 53 20.21 -2.69 20.22
C ARG A 53 19.63 -1.35 19.75
N VAL A 54 18.87 -1.34 18.67
CA VAL A 54 18.27 -0.11 18.14
C VAL A 54 16.90 0.16 18.77
N ASP A 55 16.42 1.41 18.68
CA ASP A 55 15.11 1.77 19.20
C ASP A 55 13.97 1.08 18.43
N LYS A 56 12.83 0.88 19.11
CA LYS A 56 11.66 0.17 18.53
C LYS A 56 11.14 0.77 17.23
N LYS A 57 11.28 2.09 17.02
CA LYS A 57 10.82 2.74 15.78
C LYS A 57 11.76 2.36 14.64
N ARG A 58 13.07 2.33 14.88
CA ARG A 58 14.06 1.86 13.92
C ARG A 58 13.91 0.37 13.60
N GLN A 59 13.57 -0.46 14.57
CA GLN A 59 13.26 -1.89 14.35
C GLN A 59 12.16 -2.10 13.31
N ASN A 60 11.05 -1.35 13.38
CA ASN A 60 9.98 -1.47 12.38
C ASN A 60 10.45 -1.10 10.97
N SER A 61 11.28 -0.06 10.85
CA SER A 61 11.85 0.37 9.58
C SER A 61 12.83 -0.65 9.01
N ASP A 62 13.68 -1.24 9.86
CA ASP A 62 14.64 -2.27 9.45
C ASP A 62 13.92 -3.56 9.02
N PHE A 63 12.82 -3.91 9.69
CA PHE A 63 11.94 -5.02 9.28
C PHE A 63 11.27 -4.74 7.92
N ALA A 64 10.74 -3.52 7.72
CA ALA A 64 10.18 -3.11 6.42
C ALA A 64 11.22 -3.22 5.30
N ARG A 65 12.46 -2.80 5.56
CA ARG A 65 13.57 -2.89 4.60
C ARG A 65 13.86 -4.33 4.17
N GLY A 66 13.74 -5.29 5.09
CA GLY A 66 13.86 -6.71 4.77
C GLY A 66 12.77 -7.17 3.79
N ALA A 67 11.51 -6.77 4.07
CA ALA A 67 10.38 -7.10 3.20
C ALA A 67 10.48 -6.43 1.82
N GLU A 68 10.91 -5.17 1.74
CA GLU A 68 11.14 -4.44 0.49
C GLU A 68 12.02 -5.24 -0.49
N ARG A 69 13.10 -5.86 -0.01
CA ARG A 69 14.00 -6.68 -0.84
C ARG A 69 13.29 -7.87 -1.47
N ILE A 70 12.40 -8.53 -0.72
CA ILE A 70 11.63 -9.68 -1.20
C ILE A 70 10.62 -9.24 -2.26
N TYR A 71 9.86 -8.18 -2.00
CA TYR A 71 8.90 -7.67 -2.98
C TYR A 71 9.58 -7.13 -4.23
N PHE A 72 10.71 -6.44 -4.12
CA PHE A 72 11.47 -5.98 -5.29
C PHE A 72 11.89 -7.17 -6.18
N TRP A 73 12.33 -8.27 -5.58
CA TRP A 73 12.65 -9.50 -6.30
C TRP A 73 11.42 -10.09 -7.00
N LEU A 74 10.28 -10.18 -6.32
CA LEU A 74 9.01 -10.67 -6.88
C LEU A 74 8.51 -9.80 -8.04
N PHE A 75 8.64 -8.48 -7.92
CA PHE A 75 8.21 -7.53 -8.95
C PHE A 75 9.25 -7.23 -10.02
N SER A 76 10.32 -8.01 -10.10
CA SER A 76 11.41 -7.77 -11.07
C SER A 76 10.97 -7.73 -12.54
N GLN A 77 9.82 -8.33 -12.87
CA GLN A 77 9.23 -8.34 -14.21
C GLN A 77 7.91 -7.55 -14.31
N PHE A 78 7.48 -6.86 -13.25
CA PHE A 78 6.18 -6.16 -13.22
C PHE A 78 6.13 -4.95 -14.15
N GLY A 79 7.25 -4.24 -14.27
CA GLY A 79 7.37 -3.06 -15.12
C GLY A 79 8.81 -2.56 -15.13
N LYS A 80 9.04 -1.41 -15.78
CA LYS A 80 10.36 -0.80 -15.85
C LYS A 80 10.61 -0.03 -14.54
N PRO A 81 11.63 -0.34 -13.74
CA PRO A 81 11.92 0.43 -12.54
C PRO A 81 12.17 1.91 -12.88
N ASN A 82 11.73 2.82 -12.02
CA ASN A 82 11.93 4.25 -12.18
C ASN A 82 12.63 4.83 -10.94
N SER A 83 13.68 5.61 -11.17
CA SER A 83 14.56 6.15 -10.13
C SER A 83 14.14 7.54 -9.62
N SER A 84 12.87 7.93 -9.75
CA SER A 84 12.38 9.21 -9.23
C SER A 84 12.71 9.36 -7.75
N PRO A 85 13.26 10.52 -7.31
CA PRO A 85 13.61 10.76 -5.91
C PRO A 85 12.38 10.96 -5.01
N ILE A 86 11.20 11.10 -5.61
CA ILE A 86 9.91 11.24 -4.91
C ILE A 86 9.03 10.07 -5.35
N GLY A 87 8.58 9.26 -4.39
CA GLY A 87 7.73 8.10 -4.63
C GLY A 87 7.69 7.13 -3.44
N ALA A 88 7.08 5.97 -3.68
CA ALA A 88 7.06 4.81 -2.79
C ALA A 88 8.35 3.98 -2.88
N ASP A 89 8.46 2.96 -2.03
CA ASP A 89 9.63 2.05 -1.97
C ASP A 89 9.91 1.37 -3.32
N MET A 90 8.85 1.03 -4.06
CA MET A 90 8.96 0.52 -5.42
C MET A 90 8.20 1.43 -6.38
N PHE A 91 8.85 1.73 -7.51
CA PHE A 91 8.28 2.59 -8.54
C PHE A 91 8.52 2.01 -9.93
N PHE A 92 7.43 1.74 -10.66
CA PHE A 92 7.48 1.12 -11.97
C PHE A 92 6.75 1.94 -13.02
N GLU A 93 7.32 2.02 -14.22
CA GLU A 93 6.62 2.45 -15.42
C GLU A 93 6.10 1.21 -16.16
N THR A 94 4.78 1.15 -16.34
CA THR A 94 4.09 0.17 -17.20
C THR A 94 3.71 0.82 -18.52
N HIS A 95 3.04 0.09 -19.42
CA HIS A 95 2.51 0.70 -20.64
C HIS A 95 1.52 1.84 -20.36
N ARG A 96 0.68 1.70 -19.33
CA ARG A 96 -0.46 2.60 -19.07
C ARG A 96 -0.27 3.56 -17.90
N ALA A 97 0.59 3.21 -16.95
CA ALA A 97 0.70 3.93 -15.68
C ALA A 97 2.12 3.96 -15.12
N PHE A 98 2.39 4.96 -14.30
CA PHE A 98 3.43 5.00 -13.29
C PHE A 98 2.84 4.47 -11.99
N VAL A 99 3.36 3.34 -11.53
CA VAL A 99 2.80 2.55 -10.43
C VAL A 99 3.73 2.60 -9.23
N HIS A 100 3.25 3.20 -8.15
CA HIS A 100 3.91 3.23 -6.85
C HIS A 100 3.38 2.09 -5.98
N ILE A 101 4.27 1.29 -5.40
CA ILE A 101 3.94 0.25 -4.44
C ILE A 101 4.78 0.48 -3.19
N ASP A 102 4.11 0.72 -2.07
CA ASP A 102 4.72 1.03 -0.79
C ASP A 102 4.57 -0.14 0.19
N ILE A 103 5.61 -0.46 0.94
CA ILE A 103 5.58 -1.52 1.95
C ILE A 103 5.35 -0.89 3.32
N LYS A 104 4.21 -1.22 3.95
CA LYS A 104 3.88 -0.76 5.30
C LYS A 104 3.86 -1.93 6.26
N THR A 105 4.75 -1.92 7.24
CA THR A 105 4.73 -2.91 8.33
C THR A 105 3.99 -2.35 9.55
N ALA A 106 3.24 -3.20 10.24
CA ALA A 106 2.55 -2.85 11.47
C ALA A 106 2.65 -3.99 12.49
N LYS A 107 2.99 -3.66 13.72
CA LYS A 107 2.90 -4.61 14.84
C LYS A 107 1.44 -4.85 15.19
N LEU A 108 1.08 -6.09 15.52
CA LEU A 108 -0.28 -6.48 15.89
C LEU A 108 -0.78 -5.72 17.13
N ASP A 109 0.09 -5.28 18.03
CA ASP A 109 -0.28 -4.47 19.20
C ASP A 109 -0.54 -2.97 18.89
N ASN A 110 -0.32 -2.54 17.64
CA ASN A 110 -0.51 -1.16 17.19
C ASN A 110 -1.58 -1.03 16.09
N PRO A 111 -2.88 -1.15 16.43
CA PRO A 111 -4.01 -1.01 15.50
C PRO A 111 -4.21 0.41 14.96
N SER A 112 -3.32 1.35 15.28
CA SER A 112 -3.34 2.68 14.68
C SER A 112 -2.71 2.70 13.28
N ASP A 113 -1.92 1.68 12.95
CA ASP A 113 -1.20 1.51 11.67
C ASP A 113 -1.79 0.39 10.80
N TYR A 114 -2.80 -0.34 11.29
CA TYR A 114 -3.67 -1.27 10.55
C TYR A 114 -5.14 -1.05 10.96
N LYS A 115 -6.05 -2.00 10.74
CA LYS A 115 -7.47 -1.98 11.16
C LYS A 115 -8.35 -1.05 10.33
N GLY A 116 -8.32 -1.27 9.02
CA GLY A 116 -9.15 -0.53 8.07
C GLY A 116 -8.57 0.82 7.67
N LYS A 117 -7.30 1.05 8.01
CA LYS A 117 -6.60 2.29 7.73
C LYS A 117 -5.10 2.06 7.59
N ILE A 118 -4.44 2.93 6.83
CA ILE A 118 -2.98 2.91 6.65
C ILE A 118 -2.42 4.34 6.62
N PRO A 119 -1.26 4.59 7.26
CA PRO A 119 -0.61 5.90 7.21
C PRO A 119 0.03 6.13 5.83
N ILE A 120 -0.26 7.29 5.24
CA ILE A 120 0.25 7.72 3.93
C ILE A 120 0.83 9.13 4.07
N SER A 121 2.01 9.34 3.48
CA SER A 121 2.69 10.65 3.44
C SER A 121 2.51 11.36 2.09
N GLU A 122 2.79 12.65 2.07
CA GLU A 122 2.65 13.53 0.90
C GLU A 122 3.40 13.06 -0.35
N ASN A 123 4.47 12.28 -0.22
CA ASN A 123 5.28 11.76 -1.33
C ASN A 123 4.79 10.42 -1.89
N GLN A 124 3.71 9.85 -1.35
CA GLN A 124 3.30 8.47 -1.65
C GLN A 124 1.99 8.37 -2.43
N THR A 125 1.19 9.44 -2.48
CA THR A 125 -0.11 9.44 -3.17
C THR A 125 -0.37 10.79 -3.84
N SER A 126 -1.26 10.80 -4.83
CA SER A 126 -1.83 12.01 -5.42
C SER A 126 -3.14 12.44 -4.76
N TYR A 127 -3.70 11.64 -3.84
CA TYR A 127 -4.97 11.92 -3.16
C TYR A 127 -4.81 13.00 -2.09
N SER A 128 -5.32 14.20 -2.36
CA SER A 128 -5.19 15.37 -1.48
C SER A 128 -6.55 15.90 -1.01
N SER A 129 -6.54 16.71 0.05
CA SER A 129 -7.74 17.41 0.53
C SER A 129 -7.43 18.84 0.92
N LYS A 130 -8.01 19.79 0.19
CA LYS A 130 -7.95 21.22 0.52
C LYS A 130 -8.63 21.52 1.85
N LYS A 131 -9.77 20.87 2.14
CA LYS A 131 -10.54 21.08 3.37
C LYS A 131 -9.77 20.62 4.61
N LYS A 132 -9.08 19.48 4.53
CA LYS A 132 -8.24 18.93 5.60
C LYS A 132 -6.82 19.52 5.62
N ARG A 133 -6.49 20.41 4.67
CA ARG A 133 -5.15 21.00 4.46
C ARG A 133 -4.07 19.92 4.31
N PHE A 134 -4.38 18.85 3.60
CA PHE A 134 -3.43 17.81 3.25
C PHE A 134 -3.04 17.96 1.78
N ASN A 135 -1.79 18.32 1.54
CA ASN A 135 -1.23 18.48 0.21
C ASN A 135 -0.36 17.27 -0.12
N THR A 136 -0.33 16.91 -1.40
CA THR A 136 0.45 15.79 -1.92
C THR A 136 1.42 16.28 -3.00
N ASN A 137 2.52 15.56 -3.15
CA ASN A 137 3.57 15.87 -4.11
C ASN A 137 3.51 15.00 -5.37
N LEU A 138 2.74 13.90 -5.35
CA LEU A 138 2.52 13.11 -6.57
C LEU A 138 1.39 13.74 -7.42
N PRO A 139 1.54 13.78 -8.75
CA PRO A 139 0.52 14.33 -9.63
C PRO A 139 -0.60 13.30 -9.89
N VAL A 140 -1.74 13.74 -10.44
CA VAL A 140 -2.78 12.83 -10.96
C VAL A 140 -2.23 12.04 -12.16
N TYR A 141 -1.53 12.73 -13.05
CA TYR A 141 -0.87 12.19 -14.23
C TYR A 141 0.59 12.60 -14.23
N TYR A 142 1.47 11.67 -14.54
CA TYR A 142 2.82 12.03 -14.97
C TYR A 142 2.80 12.48 -16.42
N ASN A 143 3.63 13.47 -16.76
CA ASN A 143 3.70 14.05 -18.10
C ASN A 143 2.36 14.57 -18.63
N GLU A 144 1.54 15.16 -17.76
CA GLU A 144 0.24 15.72 -18.14
C GLU A 144 0.34 16.69 -19.32
N GLY A 145 -0.56 16.54 -20.29
CA GLY A 145 -0.59 17.32 -21.53
C GLY A 145 0.51 16.97 -22.55
N LYS A 146 1.34 15.95 -22.30
CA LYS A 146 2.43 15.53 -23.20
C LYS A 146 2.12 14.17 -23.83
N LYS A 147 2.85 13.83 -24.90
CA LYS A 147 2.69 12.57 -25.67
C LYS A 147 2.75 11.30 -24.81
N ASN A 148 3.52 11.32 -23.71
CA ASN A 148 3.72 10.17 -22.82
C ASN A 148 3.00 10.34 -21.47
N GLN A 149 1.85 11.01 -21.46
CA GLN A 149 0.99 11.11 -20.28
C GLN A 149 0.59 9.71 -19.79
N LYS A 150 0.74 9.47 -18.48
CA LYS A 150 0.38 8.20 -17.83
C LYS A 150 -0.19 8.46 -16.45
N LEU A 151 -1.09 7.59 -16.00
CA LEU A 151 -1.68 7.67 -14.66
C LEU A 151 -0.62 7.51 -13.57
N CYS A 152 -0.75 8.25 -12.47
CA CYS A 152 -0.07 7.95 -11.21
C CYS A 152 -0.97 7.05 -10.37
N LEU A 153 -0.59 5.80 -10.16
CA LEU A 153 -1.37 4.83 -9.38
C LEU A 153 -0.59 4.43 -8.14
N THR A 154 -1.24 4.36 -6.98
CA THR A 154 -0.60 4.06 -5.70
C THR A 154 -1.23 2.84 -5.05
N TYR A 155 -0.38 1.91 -4.62
CA TYR A 155 -0.75 0.72 -3.87
C TYR A 155 0.09 0.59 -2.62
N VAL A 156 -0.47 -0.09 -1.62
CA VAL A 156 0.22 -0.42 -0.38
C VAL A 156 0.12 -1.90 -0.13
N ILE A 157 1.26 -2.52 0.17
CA ILE A 157 1.30 -3.87 0.74
C ILE A 157 1.49 -3.69 2.25
N ASN A 158 0.44 -4.01 3.00
CA ASN A 158 0.46 -3.91 4.45
C ASN A 158 0.75 -5.28 5.07
N ILE A 159 1.84 -5.38 5.83
CA ILE A 159 2.29 -6.58 6.52
C ILE A 159 2.04 -6.38 8.01
N VAL A 160 1.10 -7.14 8.57
CA VAL A 160 0.86 -7.18 10.01
C VAL A 160 1.64 -8.35 10.59
N TYR A 161 2.42 -8.10 11.63
CA TYR A 161 3.26 -9.11 12.27
C TYR A 161 3.17 -9.04 13.80
N HIS A 162 3.53 -10.14 14.44
CA HIS A 162 3.63 -10.27 15.89
C HIS A 162 5.07 -10.65 16.27
N GLU A 163 5.55 -10.10 17.38
CA GLU A 163 6.84 -10.44 17.97
C GLU A 163 6.61 -11.51 19.04
N GLU A 164 7.17 -12.70 18.81
CA GLU A 164 7.12 -13.82 19.74
C GLU A 164 8.56 -14.13 20.20
N GLY A 165 8.95 -13.53 21.32
CA GLY A 165 10.35 -13.45 21.72
C GLY A 165 11.18 -12.70 20.66
N ASP A 166 12.21 -13.35 20.13
CA ASP A 166 13.04 -12.81 19.06
C ASP A 166 12.53 -13.19 17.64
N ASN A 167 11.36 -13.80 17.52
CA ASN A 167 10.77 -14.20 16.23
C ASN A 167 9.74 -13.18 15.75
N PHE A 168 9.74 -12.92 14.44
CA PHE A 168 8.78 -12.01 13.79
C PHE A 168 7.84 -12.85 12.93
N LYS A 169 6.67 -13.17 13.49
CA LYS A 169 5.66 -13.98 12.81
C LYS A 169 4.72 -13.07 12.03
N ILE A 170 4.66 -13.25 10.71
CA ILE A 170 3.68 -12.56 9.87
C ILE A 170 2.30 -13.13 10.16
N LYS A 171 1.34 -12.24 10.41
CA LYS A 171 -0.04 -12.56 10.75
C LYS A 171 -1.02 -12.27 9.62
N ALA A 172 -0.73 -11.25 8.81
CA ALA A 172 -1.57 -10.90 7.69
C ALA A 172 -0.79 -10.10 6.66
N ILE A 173 -1.16 -10.24 5.39
CA ILE A 173 -0.68 -9.42 4.30
C ILE A 173 -1.88 -9.00 3.44
N TYR A 174 -2.03 -7.70 3.24
CA TYR A 174 -3.07 -7.12 2.39
C TYR A 174 -2.47 -6.19 1.35
N LEU A 175 -3.02 -6.23 0.13
CA LEU A 175 -2.77 -5.26 -0.92
C LEU A 175 -3.93 -4.28 -0.99
N ILE A 176 -3.62 -2.97 -0.99
CA ILE A 176 -4.60 -1.89 -0.86
C ILE A 176 -4.37 -0.87 -1.98
N ALA A 177 -5.41 -0.57 -2.77
CA ALA A 177 -5.41 0.50 -3.77
C ALA A 177 -5.79 1.85 -3.15
N ILE A 178 -4.88 2.82 -3.21
CA ILE A 178 -5.16 4.21 -2.81
C ILE A 178 -5.80 4.93 -4.00
N PRO A 179 -6.96 5.61 -3.83
CA PRO A 179 -7.56 6.38 -4.91
C PRO A 179 -6.60 7.45 -5.42
N ASN A 180 -6.56 7.65 -6.73
CA ASN A 180 -5.86 8.73 -7.39
C ASN A 180 -6.55 10.07 -7.07
N GLY A 181 -5.78 11.17 -7.03
CA GLY A 181 -6.28 12.51 -6.72
C GLY A 181 -7.50 12.97 -7.53
N ALA A 182 -7.66 12.52 -8.78
CA ALA A 182 -8.85 12.83 -9.59
C ALA A 182 -10.14 12.22 -9.02
N LEU A 183 -10.04 11.11 -8.27
CA LEU A 183 -11.17 10.42 -7.66
C LEU A 183 -11.67 11.10 -6.37
N TYR A 184 -11.14 12.26 -5.98
CA TYR A 184 -11.62 12.99 -4.80
C TYR A 184 -13.13 13.29 -4.85
N SER A 185 -13.66 13.55 -6.03
CA SER A 185 -15.10 13.78 -6.22
C SER A 185 -15.99 12.56 -5.93
N VAL A 186 -15.40 11.36 -5.86
CA VAL A 186 -16.06 10.08 -5.61
C VAL A 186 -15.95 9.71 -4.13
N TYR A 187 -14.75 9.77 -3.56
CA TYR A 187 -14.47 9.29 -2.20
C TYR A 187 -14.48 10.39 -1.12
N GLY A 188 -14.21 11.63 -1.50
CA GLY A 188 -14.19 12.79 -0.60
C GLY A 188 -13.25 12.65 0.60
N ASP A 189 -13.58 13.36 1.67
CA ASP A 189 -12.82 13.37 2.92
C ASP A 189 -13.12 12.17 3.83
N ASP A 190 -14.12 11.34 3.50
CA ASP A 190 -14.56 10.25 4.37
C ASP A 190 -13.49 9.16 4.51
N VAL A 191 -12.63 9.03 3.50
CA VAL A 191 -11.46 8.14 3.53
C VAL A 191 -10.20 8.81 4.08
N ILE A 192 -10.27 10.06 4.57
CA ILE A 192 -9.12 10.80 5.12
C ILE A 192 -9.24 10.95 6.64
N GLY A 193 -8.44 10.17 7.36
CA GLY A 193 -8.24 10.25 8.81
C GLY A 193 -7.04 11.08 9.24
N GLN A 194 -6.93 11.36 10.54
CA GLN A 194 -5.83 12.12 11.11
C GLN A 194 -4.48 11.41 10.92
N GLY A 195 -3.50 12.11 10.32
CA GLY A 195 -2.13 11.63 10.15
C GLY A 195 -1.23 11.85 11.37
N LYS A 196 0.02 11.37 11.26
CA LYS A 196 1.05 11.51 12.31
C LYS A 196 1.65 12.92 12.33
N VAL A 197 1.79 13.53 11.16
CA VAL A 197 2.30 14.89 10.95
C VAL A 197 1.24 15.73 10.26
N LYS A 198 0.85 16.84 10.90
CA LYS A 198 -0.16 17.77 10.39
C LYS A 198 0.26 18.30 9.01
N GLY A 199 -0.63 18.16 8.04
CA GLY A 199 -0.44 18.67 6.67
C GLY A 199 0.46 17.83 5.75
N LYS A 200 1.29 16.93 6.30
CA LYS A 200 2.25 16.11 5.54
C LYS A 200 1.93 14.62 5.47
N SER A 201 0.97 14.18 6.29
CA SER A 201 0.50 12.81 6.29
C SER A 201 -0.96 12.75 6.67
N PHE A 202 -1.64 11.70 6.22
CA PHE A 202 -2.97 11.33 6.67
C PHE A 202 -3.04 9.81 6.86
N ARG A 203 -4.13 9.34 7.46
CA ARG A 203 -4.45 7.91 7.42
C ARG A 203 -5.51 7.71 6.36
N PHE A 204 -5.22 6.91 5.34
CA PHE A 204 -6.24 6.48 4.40
C PHE A 204 -7.13 5.45 5.10
N VAL A 205 -8.38 5.80 5.40
CA VAL A 205 -9.35 5.00 6.17
C VAL A 205 -10.24 4.22 5.20
N TYR A 206 -9.66 3.25 4.50
CA TYR A 206 -10.35 2.48 3.47
C TYR A 206 -11.58 1.73 3.99
N LYS A 207 -11.69 1.38 5.28
CA LYS A 207 -12.91 0.76 5.82
C LYS A 207 -14.17 1.61 5.68
N ASN A 208 -14.02 2.93 5.54
CA ASN A 208 -15.17 3.84 5.39
C ASN A 208 -15.75 3.75 3.97
N ASN A 209 -14.91 3.44 2.98
CA ASN A 209 -15.33 3.14 1.63
C ASN A 209 -14.32 2.16 1.00
N PRO A 210 -14.53 0.85 1.14
CA PRO A 210 -13.55 -0.15 0.77
C PRO A 210 -13.68 -0.61 -0.69
N HIS A 211 -14.57 -0.01 -1.50
CA HIS A 211 -14.90 -0.49 -2.84
C HIS A 211 -14.41 0.44 -3.94
N PHE A 212 -14.32 -0.09 -5.16
CA PHE A 212 -14.26 0.68 -6.40
C PHE A 212 -15.68 1.09 -6.79
N GLU A 213 -16.06 2.34 -6.48
CA GLU A 213 -17.44 2.83 -6.54
C GLU A 213 -18.06 2.92 -7.94
N LEU A 214 -17.24 3.05 -8.98
CA LEU A 214 -17.62 3.25 -10.38
C LEU A 214 -17.53 1.96 -11.21
N ILE A 215 -17.06 0.86 -10.62
CA ILE A 215 -16.99 -0.45 -11.26
C ILE A 215 -18.23 -1.26 -10.91
N LYS A 216 -18.81 -1.93 -11.92
CA LYS A 216 -19.97 -2.81 -11.72
C LYS A 216 -19.64 -3.91 -10.71
N GLY A 217 -20.52 -4.11 -9.74
CA GLY A 217 -20.32 -5.08 -8.66
C GLY A 217 -19.52 -4.54 -7.48
N LYS A 218 -19.00 -3.30 -7.57
CA LYS A 218 -18.27 -2.61 -6.50
C LYS A 218 -17.21 -3.51 -5.85
N PRO A 219 -16.24 -4.05 -6.61
CA PRO A 219 -15.18 -4.89 -6.05
C PRO A 219 -14.38 -4.12 -4.99
N TYR A 220 -13.76 -4.85 -4.06
CA TYR A 220 -12.95 -4.24 -3.01
C TYR A 220 -11.64 -3.65 -3.56
N ARG A 221 -11.26 -2.49 -3.02
CA ARG A 221 -9.92 -1.87 -3.13
C ARG A 221 -8.85 -2.61 -2.32
N VAL A 222 -9.23 -3.69 -1.65
CA VAL A 222 -8.39 -4.45 -0.73
C VAL A 222 -8.40 -5.91 -1.16
N LYS A 223 -7.23 -6.53 -1.21
CA LYS A 223 -7.04 -7.96 -1.48
C LYS A 223 -6.29 -8.61 -0.33
N ARG A 224 -6.82 -9.72 0.18
CA ARG A 224 -6.12 -10.59 1.12
C ARG A 224 -5.08 -11.41 0.37
N ILE A 225 -3.80 -11.21 0.71
CA ILE A 225 -2.70 -12.06 0.20
C ILE A 225 -2.46 -13.23 1.15
N PHE A 226 -2.42 -12.95 2.45
CA PHE A 226 -2.15 -13.95 3.50
C PHE A 226 -2.89 -13.60 4.79
N LEU A 227 -3.37 -14.61 5.51
CA LEU A 227 -3.95 -14.50 6.83
C LEU A 227 -3.60 -15.76 7.62
N ASP A 228 -2.99 -15.57 8.80
CA ASP A 228 -2.70 -16.67 9.73
C ASP A 228 -4.03 -17.21 10.30
N GLU A 229 -4.12 -18.52 10.52
CA GLU A 229 -5.34 -19.22 10.92
C GLU A 229 -5.82 -18.79 12.32
N ASP A 230 -4.91 -18.24 13.14
CA ASP A 230 -5.18 -17.81 14.50
C ASP A 230 -5.77 -16.39 14.62
N ILE A 231 -6.02 -15.71 13.50
CA ILE A 231 -6.57 -14.36 13.48
C ILE A 231 -7.76 -14.21 12.52
N LYS A 232 -8.74 -13.39 12.92
CA LYS A 232 -9.91 -13.10 12.08
C LYS A 232 -9.63 -11.89 11.19
N GLU A 233 -10.06 -11.94 9.94
CA GLU A 233 -9.87 -10.86 8.96
C GLU A 233 -10.38 -9.51 9.46
N LYS A 234 -11.56 -9.49 10.09
CA LYS A 234 -12.14 -8.27 10.69
C LYS A 234 -11.27 -7.62 11.77
N ASP A 235 -10.41 -8.39 12.44
CA ASP A 235 -9.50 -7.84 13.44
C ASP A 235 -8.34 -7.08 12.79
N ILE A 236 -8.02 -7.39 11.52
CA ILE A 236 -6.96 -6.75 10.74
C ILE A 236 -7.47 -5.61 9.85
N ILE A 237 -8.61 -5.75 9.18
CA ILE A 237 -9.10 -4.73 8.23
C ILE A 237 -10.39 -4.03 8.69
N GLY A 238 -11.02 -4.50 9.77
CA GLY A 238 -12.24 -3.89 10.33
C GLY A 238 -13.55 -4.29 9.63
N PHE A 239 -13.50 -5.20 8.65
CA PHE A 239 -14.62 -5.79 7.92
C PHE A 239 -14.21 -7.16 7.34
N GLU A 240 -15.09 -7.85 6.64
CA GLU A 240 -14.83 -9.12 5.94
C GLU A 240 -14.92 -8.90 4.42
N LEU A 241 -14.01 -9.51 3.65
CA LEU A 241 -13.92 -9.42 2.18
C LEU A 241 -14.80 -10.45 1.45
#